data_AF-A0A0R3RW86-F1
#
_entry.id   AF-A0A0R3RW86-F1
#
_cell.length_a   1.000
_cell.length_b   1.000
_cell.length_c   1.000
_cell.angle_alpha   90.00
_cell.angle_beta   90.00
_cell.angle_gamma   90.00
#
_symmetry.space_group_name_H-M   'P 1'
#
loop_
_entity.id
_entity.type
_entity.pdbx_description
1 polymer ?
#
loop_
_entity_poly.entity_id
_entity_poly.type
_entity_poly.pdbx_seq_one_letter_code
_entity_poly.pdbx_strand_id
1 'polypeptide(L)'
;MSYTNFSYFATISADNKFKALYICMSALAHRLLRAYPPLIRFFYRSLMNLIIGIADRLLLGKNYGSSLRRLKHTLPDLPYDYGALEPVVSAEIMQVHHGKHHAAYVNALNLAEEKVKEALAKGNMQAAVAGTKLMNFNAGGHINHSFFWEGLTAVKDSGEPNSELMAAIKKDFGSLEAMKERLSAKTIAIQGSGWGWLAYDKEMKRLQLACCPNQDLLEPTTGLIPLFCIDVWEHAYYLQYKNIRPDFVKAVWKIANWKIISDRYIKAKR
;
A
#
# COMPACT_ATOMS: atom_id res chain seq x y z
N MET A 1 -63.90 -5.48 -1.73
CA MET A 1 -63.26 -4.16 -1.51
C MET A 1 -61.91 -4.40 -0.88
N SER A 2 -60.77 -3.90 -1.31
CA SER A 2 -60.30 -3.25 -2.53
C SER A 2 -58.77 -3.26 -2.40
N TYR A 3 -58.09 -3.55 -3.50
CA TYR A 3 -56.63 -3.58 -3.64
C TYR A 3 -55.98 -2.26 -3.24
N THR A 4 -54.88 -2.32 -2.47
CA THR A 4 -53.79 -1.34 -2.57
C THR A 4 -52.45 -1.96 -2.19
N ASN A 5 -51.49 -1.82 -3.10
CA ASN A 5 -50.02 -1.82 -2.94
C ASN A 5 -49.27 -3.15 -3.10
N PHE A 6 -49.37 -3.73 -4.30
CA PHE A 6 -48.35 -4.63 -4.86
C PHE A 6 -47.39 -3.83 -5.78
N SER A 7 -46.55 -2.98 -5.20
CA SER A 7 -45.52 -2.27 -5.98
C SER A 7 -44.39 -1.75 -5.07
N TYR A 8 -43.62 -2.66 -4.47
CA TYR A 8 -42.33 -2.28 -3.85
C TYR A 8 -41.23 -3.36 -3.91
N PHE A 9 -41.35 -4.38 -4.77
CA PHE A 9 -40.39 -5.50 -4.83
C PHE A 9 -39.68 -5.70 -6.19
N ALA A 10 -39.63 -4.65 -7.01
CA ALA A 10 -39.05 -4.73 -8.35
C ALA A 10 -37.56 -4.37 -8.46
N THR A 11 -36.87 -3.94 -7.39
CA THR A 11 -35.46 -3.49 -7.49
C THR A 11 -34.59 -3.99 -6.34
N ILE A 12 -34.71 -5.27 -6.01
CA ILE A 12 -33.79 -5.94 -5.08
C ILE A 12 -33.17 -7.13 -5.82
N SER A 13 -31.84 -7.12 -5.96
CA SER A 13 -31.05 -8.24 -6.51
C SER A 13 -31.52 -9.57 -5.90
N ALA A 14 -31.51 -10.64 -6.70
CA ALA A 14 -31.84 -11.99 -6.24
C ALA A 14 -31.13 -12.35 -4.92
N ASP A 15 -29.89 -11.88 -4.73
CA ASP A 15 -29.08 -12.07 -3.52
C ASP A 15 -29.75 -11.60 -2.23
N ASN A 16 -30.46 -10.46 -2.28
CA ASN A 16 -31.11 -9.89 -1.09
C ASN A 16 -32.47 -10.55 -0.79
N LYS A 17 -33.14 -11.13 -1.81
CA LYS A 17 -34.35 -11.93 -1.61
C LYS A 17 -34.04 -13.26 -0.92
N PHE A 18 -32.89 -13.88 -1.22
CA PHE A 18 -32.44 -15.12 -0.59
C PHE A 18 -31.96 -14.92 0.85
N LYS A 19 -31.22 -13.83 1.12
CA LYS A 19 -30.81 -13.48 2.50
C LYS A 19 -32.02 -13.23 3.39
N ALA A 20 -33.05 -12.58 2.87
CA ALA A 20 -34.33 -12.40 3.55
C ALA A 20 -35.06 -13.73 3.82
N LEU A 21 -35.06 -14.67 2.85
CA LEU A 21 -35.67 -15.99 3.01
C LEU A 21 -34.95 -16.83 4.08
N TYR A 22 -33.61 -16.80 4.13
CA TYR A 22 -32.80 -17.48 5.14
C TYR A 22 -33.03 -16.93 6.55
N ILE A 23 -33.11 -15.60 6.70
CA ILE A 23 -33.41 -14.95 7.98
C ILE A 23 -34.85 -15.29 8.43
N CYS A 24 -35.82 -15.32 7.52
CA CYS A 24 -37.19 -15.75 7.83
C CYS A 24 -37.28 -17.21 8.26
N MET A 25 -36.59 -18.12 7.56
CA MET A 25 -36.57 -19.55 7.87
C MET A 25 -35.92 -19.84 9.23
N SER A 26 -34.80 -19.17 9.52
CA SER A 26 -34.10 -19.31 10.82
C SER A 26 -34.92 -18.74 11.98
N ALA A 27 -35.59 -17.60 11.77
CA ALA A 27 -36.50 -17.03 12.76
C ALA A 27 -37.73 -17.93 13.01
N LEU A 28 -38.30 -18.54 11.98
CA LEU A 28 -39.43 -19.47 12.09
C LEU A 28 -39.01 -20.76 12.82
N ALA A 29 -37.86 -21.33 12.47
CA ALA A 29 -37.29 -22.49 13.16
C ALA A 29 -37.03 -22.21 14.65
N HIS A 30 -36.48 -21.04 14.99
CA HIS A 30 -36.27 -20.64 16.38
C HIS A 30 -37.56 -20.43 17.17
N ARG A 31 -38.65 -20.03 16.51
CA ARG A 31 -39.97 -19.82 17.14
C ARG A 31 -40.68 -21.15 17.40
N LEU A 32 -40.60 -22.09 16.46
CA LEU A 32 -41.17 -23.44 16.59
C LEU A 32 -40.44 -24.29 17.65
N LEU A 33 -39.13 -24.09 17.81
CA LEU A 33 -38.32 -24.84 18.78
C LEU A 33 -38.57 -24.51 20.25
N ARG A 34 -39.36 -23.47 20.58
CA ARG A 34 -39.74 -23.15 21.97
C ARG A 34 -40.89 -24.00 22.50
N ALA A 35 -41.60 -24.73 21.64
CA ALA A 35 -42.74 -25.57 22.01
C ALA A 35 -42.36 -27.01 22.39
N TYR A 36 -41.08 -27.39 22.26
CA TYR A 36 -40.62 -28.78 22.47
C TYR A 36 -39.74 -28.92 23.71
N PRO A 37 -39.81 -30.08 24.41
CA PRO A 37 -38.94 -30.41 25.53
C PRO A 37 -37.44 -30.29 25.20
N PRO A 38 -36.57 -30.00 26.18
CA PRO A 38 -35.15 -29.70 25.96
C PRO A 38 -34.38 -30.76 25.15
N LEU A 39 -34.71 -32.04 25.35
CA LEU A 39 -34.06 -33.15 24.66
C LEU A 39 -34.33 -33.12 23.15
N ILE A 40 -35.58 -32.87 22.73
CA ILE A 40 -35.99 -32.81 21.33
C ILE A 40 -35.40 -31.58 20.63
N ARG A 41 -35.28 -30.48 21.38
CA ARG A 41 -34.66 -29.23 20.90
C ARG A 41 -33.18 -29.39 20.57
N PHE A 42 -32.45 -30.24 21.30
CA PHE A 42 -31.05 -30.54 21.04
C PHE A 42 -30.86 -31.29 19.72
N PHE A 43 -31.65 -32.34 19.48
CA PHE A 43 -31.58 -33.13 18.24
C PHE A 43 -31.94 -32.30 17.00
N TYR A 44 -32.98 -31.47 17.08
CA TYR A 44 -33.36 -30.59 15.97
C TYR A 44 -32.30 -29.53 15.66
N ARG A 45 -31.61 -29.00 16.68
CA ARG A 45 -30.55 -28.01 16.49
C ARG A 45 -29.34 -28.60 15.77
N SER A 46 -28.96 -29.84 16.12
CA SER A 46 -27.90 -30.56 15.42
C SER A 46 -28.28 -30.89 13.97
N LEU A 47 -29.52 -31.30 13.72
CA LEU A 47 -30.02 -31.57 12.37
C LEU A 47 -30.07 -30.29 11.51
N MET A 48 -30.51 -29.17 12.06
CA MET A 48 -30.54 -27.88 11.36
C MET A 48 -29.13 -27.36 11.04
N ASN A 49 -28.17 -27.49 11.97
CA ASN A 49 -26.78 -27.12 11.71
C ASN A 49 -26.15 -28.01 10.61
N LEU A 50 -26.50 -29.29 10.57
CA LEU A 50 -26.06 -30.20 9.50
C LEU A 50 -26.66 -29.80 8.15
N ILE A 51 -27.96 -29.48 8.10
CA ILE A 51 -28.64 -29.02 6.89
C ILE A 51 -28.07 -27.67 6.42
N ILE A 52 -27.80 -26.73 7.33
CA ILE A 52 -27.13 -25.46 7.01
C ILE A 52 -25.72 -25.72 6.48
N GLY A 53 -24.94 -26.61 7.11
CA GLY A 53 -23.58 -26.93 6.66
C GLY A 53 -23.50 -27.70 5.34
N ILE A 54 -24.56 -28.44 4.97
CA ILE A 54 -24.71 -29.10 3.67
C ILE A 54 -25.20 -28.10 2.62
N ALA A 55 -26.15 -27.23 2.97
CA ALA A 55 -26.62 -26.14 2.11
C ALA A 55 -25.48 -25.17 1.80
N ASP A 56 -24.67 -24.77 2.78
CA ASP A 56 -23.47 -23.96 2.58
C ASP A 56 -22.47 -24.68 1.67
N ARG A 57 -22.23 -25.99 1.82
CA ARG A 57 -21.32 -26.72 0.92
C ARG A 57 -21.86 -26.86 -0.51
N LEU A 58 -23.16 -27.05 -0.68
CA LEU A 58 -23.81 -27.16 -1.99
C LEU A 58 -24.00 -25.79 -2.67
N LEU A 59 -24.16 -24.71 -1.89
CA LEU A 59 -24.35 -23.35 -2.38
C LEU A 59 -23.01 -22.61 -2.58
N LEU A 60 -22.02 -22.80 -1.70
CA LEU A 60 -20.67 -22.23 -1.83
C LEU A 60 -19.78 -23.03 -2.81
N GLY A 61 -20.19 -24.22 -3.22
CA GLY A 61 -19.57 -24.97 -4.32
C GLY A 61 -19.75 -24.32 -5.70
N LYS A 62 -20.60 -23.29 -5.81
CA LYS A 62 -20.66 -22.40 -6.98
C LYS A 62 -19.95 -21.10 -6.65
N ASN A 63 -18.68 -21.02 -7.07
CA ASN A 63 -17.93 -19.80 -7.37
C ASN A 63 -18.58 -18.49 -6.88
N TYR A 64 -18.57 -18.24 -5.57
CA TYR A 64 -18.49 -16.87 -5.06
C TYR A 64 -17.05 -16.40 -5.28
N GLY A 65 -16.67 -16.29 -6.55
CA GLY A 65 -15.62 -15.37 -6.93
C GLY A 65 -16.17 -14.01 -6.56
N SER A 66 -15.82 -13.51 -5.37
CA SER A 66 -16.02 -12.11 -5.05
C SER A 66 -15.36 -11.35 -6.19
N SER A 67 -16.19 -10.77 -7.05
CA SER A 67 -15.75 -9.81 -8.04
C SER A 67 -15.38 -8.54 -7.27
N LEU A 68 -14.29 -8.61 -6.51
CA LEU A 68 -13.51 -7.43 -6.21
C LEU A 68 -13.04 -6.97 -7.59
N ARG A 69 -13.77 -6.02 -8.18
CA ARG A 69 -13.25 -5.27 -9.31
C ARG A 69 -12.00 -4.58 -8.79
N ARG A 70 -10.84 -5.15 -9.09
CA ARG A 70 -9.55 -4.51 -8.86
C ARG A 70 -9.60 -3.17 -9.57
N LEU A 71 -9.52 -2.09 -8.79
CA LEU A 71 -9.29 -0.78 -9.37
C LEU A 71 -7.85 -0.78 -9.86
N LYS A 72 -7.65 -0.37 -11.12
CA LYS A 72 -6.31 -0.19 -11.68
C LYS A 72 -5.56 0.82 -10.82
N HIS A 73 -4.25 0.61 -10.66
CA HIS A 73 -3.37 1.59 -10.06
C HIS A 73 -3.41 2.89 -10.86
N THR A 74 -3.35 4.02 -10.18
CA THR A 74 -3.36 5.35 -10.78
C THR A 74 -2.13 6.13 -10.34
N LEU A 75 -1.65 7.01 -11.21
CA LEU A 75 -0.62 7.98 -10.82
C LEU A 75 -1.24 8.94 -9.79
N PRO A 76 -0.69 9.04 -8.56
CA PRO A 76 -1.21 9.98 -7.57
C PRO A 76 -0.89 11.41 -8.00
N ASP A 77 -1.78 12.35 -7.69
CA ASP A 77 -1.43 13.77 -7.85
C ASP A 77 -0.30 14.15 -6.87
N LEU A 78 0.58 15.06 -7.30
CA LEU A 78 1.59 15.60 -6.41
C LEU A 78 0.93 16.49 -5.34
N PRO A 79 1.43 16.50 -4.09
CA PRO A 79 0.89 17.36 -3.04
C PRO A 79 1.29 18.84 -3.21
N TYR A 80 2.04 19.17 -4.26
CA TYR A 80 2.57 20.49 -4.57
C TYR A 80 2.84 20.63 -6.09
N ASP A 81 3.00 21.87 -6.56
CA ASP A 81 3.34 22.16 -7.95
C ASP A 81 4.75 21.66 -8.34
N TYR A 82 4.98 21.41 -9.64
CA TYR A 82 6.26 20.89 -10.13
C TYR A 82 7.48 21.76 -9.76
N GLY A 83 7.33 23.08 -9.65
CA GLY A 83 8.41 23.99 -9.24
C GLY A 83 8.56 24.19 -7.73
N ALA A 84 7.73 23.56 -6.90
CA ALA A 84 7.70 23.83 -5.46
C ALA A 84 8.99 23.43 -4.72
N LEU A 85 9.79 22.54 -5.31
CA LEU A 85 11.03 22.03 -4.73
C LEU A 85 12.28 22.81 -5.16
N GLU A 86 12.12 23.85 -5.97
CA GLU A 86 13.24 24.70 -6.38
C GLU A 86 13.84 25.45 -5.18
N PRO A 87 15.17 25.68 -5.16
CA PRO A 87 16.15 25.36 -6.20
C PRO A 87 16.74 23.93 -6.08
N VAL A 88 16.20 23.08 -5.22
CA VAL A 88 16.78 21.75 -4.92
C VAL A 88 16.47 20.74 -6.01
N VAL A 89 15.25 20.73 -6.52
CA VAL A 89 14.86 19.91 -7.69
C VAL A 89 14.12 20.81 -8.66
N SER A 90 14.62 20.91 -9.89
CA SER A 90 14.02 21.75 -10.92
C SER A 90 12.63 21.25 -11.31
N ALA A 91 11.78 22.18 -11.75
CA ALA A 91 10.47 21.84 -12.30
C ALA A 91 10.55 20.84 -13.46
N GLU A 92 11.61 20.92 -14.28
CA GLU A 92 11.85 19.99 -15.39
C GLU A 92 12.04 18.55 -14.91
N ILE A 93 12.88 18.34 -13.88
CA ILE A 93 13.04 17.01 -13.27
C ILE A 93 11.70 16.53 -12.74
N MET A 94 10.98 17.36 -11.99
CA MET A 94 9.71 16.98 -11.39
C MET A 94 8.66 16.58 -12.44
N GLN A 95 8.56 17.30 -13.56
CA GLN A 95 7.66 16.97 -14.67
C GLN A 95 7.97 15.61 -15.30
N VAL A 96 9.25 15.31 -15.53
CA VAL A 96 9.65 14.05 -16.16
C VAL A 96 9.59 12.90 -15.16
N HIS A 97 10.06 13.11 -13.93
CA HIS A 97 10.11 12.10 -12.87
C HIS A 97 8.71 11.63 -12.46
N HIS A 98 7.78 12.57 -12.25
CA HIS A 98 6.38 12.24 -11.96
C HIS A 98 5.60 11.85 -13.23
N GLY A 99 5.57 12.73 -14.23
CA GLY A 99 4.69 12.60 -15.39
C GLY A 99 5.13 11.55 -16.41
N LYS A 100 6.40 11.10 -16.38
CA LYS A 100 6.91 10.04 -17.26
C LYS A 100 7.35 8.80 -16.49
N HIS A 101 8.31 8.92 -15.56
CA HIS A 101 8.87 7.74 -14.88
C HIS A 101 7.85 7.07 -13.95
N HIS A 102 7.24 7.82 -13.02
CA HIS A 102 6.21 7.27 -12.13
C HIS A 102 4.98 6.77 -12.92
N ALA A 103 4.54 7.54 -13.93
CA ALA A 103 3.46 7.13 -14.81
C ALA A 103 3.75 5.81 -15.54
N ALA A 104 4.99 5.58 -15.99
CA ALA A 104 5.41 4.34 -16.63
C ALA A 104 5.33 3.15 -15.66
N TYR A 105 5.78 3.30 -14.41
CA TYR A 105 5.67 2.24 -13.40
C TYR A 105 4.21 1.86 -13.13
N VAL A 106 3.32 2.84 -12.99
CA VAL A 106 1.87 2.59 -12.79
C VAL A 106 1.27 1.81 -13.97
N ASN A 107 1.56 2.23 -15.21
CA ASN A 107 1.05 1.57 -16.40
C ASN A 107 1.59 0.15 -16.54
N ALA A 108 2.89 -0.04 -16.33
CA ALA A 108 3.55 -1.34 -16.43
C ALA A 108 3.12 -2.29 -15.30
N LEU A 109 2.87 -1.78 -14.09
CA LEU A 109 2.32 -2.55 -12.97
C LEU A 109 0.94 -3.13 -13.32
N ASN A 110 0.04 -2.28 -13.80
CA ASN A 110 -1.30 -2.70 -14.24
C ASN A 110 -1.23 -3.81 -15.30
N LEU A 111 -0.30 -3.70 -16.27
CA LEU A 111 -0.11 -4.72 -17.31
C LEU A 111 0.50 -6.02 -16.76
N ALA A 112 1.48 -5.93 -15.87
CA ALA A 112 2.13 -7.09 -15.26
C ALA A 112 1.15 -7.90 -14.42
N GLU A 113 0.29 -7.23 -13.68
CA GLU A 113 -0.75 -7.84 -12.86
C GLU A 113 -1.76 -8.66 -13.69
N GLU A 114 -2.24 -8.13 -14.82
CA GLU A 114 -3.13 -8.89 -15.71
C GLU A 114 -2.43 -10.10 -16.32
N LYS A 115 -1.16 -9.97 -16.71
CA LYS A 115 -0.37 -11.10 -17.23
C LYS A 115 -0.18 -12.21 -16.18
N VAL A 116 0.11 -11.85 -14.93
CA VAL A 116 0.23 -12.82 -13.84
C VAL A 116 -1.10 -13.53 -13.61
N LYS A 117 -2.19 -12.78 -13.55
CA LYS A 117 -3.54 -13.34 -13.38
C LYS A 117 -3.91 -14.31 -14.50
N GLU A 118 -3.65 -13.93 -15.75
CA GLU A 118 -3.90 -14.79 -16.91
C GLU A 118 -3.06 -16.07 -16.86
N ALA A 119 -1.77 -15.95 -16.53
CA ALA A 119 -0.86 -17.09 -16.42
C ALA A 119 -1.31 -18.08 -15.33
N LEU A 120 -1.73 -17.57 -14.15
CA LEU A 120 -2.27 -18.39 -13.07
C LEU A 120 -3.57 -19.08 -13.47
N ALA A 121 -4.48 -18.37 -14.15
CA ALA A 121 -5.74 -18.95 -14.63
C ALA A 121 -5.52 -20.08 -15.65
N LYS A 122 -4.42 -20.02 -16.42
CA LYS A 122 -4.01 -21.05 -17.37
C LYS A 122 -3.15 -22.16 -16.76
N GLY A 123 -2.84 -22.10 -15.46
CA GLY A 123 -1.92 -23.03 -14.80
C GLY A 123 -0.48 -22.94 -15.30
N ASN A 124 -0.10 -21.86 -15.99
CA ASN A 124 1.25 -21.65 -16.52
C ASN A 124 2.13 -20.97 -15.46
N MET A 125 2.75 -21.78 -14.61
CA MET A 125 3.54 -21.28 -13.48
C MET A 125 4.80 -20.52 -13.94
N GLN A 126 5.44 -20.94 -15.03
CA GLN A 126 6.63 -20.28 -15.57
C GLN A 126 6.31 -18.85 -16.02
N ALA A 127 5.20 -18.66 -16.73
CA ALA A 127 4.74 -17.33 -17.13
C ALA A 127 4.31 -16.49 -15.91
N ALA A 128 3.68 -17.10 -14.90
CA ALA A 128 3.32 -16.41 -13.67
C ALA A 128 4.55 -15.90 -12.92
N VAL A 129 5.58 -16.75 -12.75
CA VAL A 129 6.85 -16.37 -12.10
C VAL A 129 7.55 -15.24 -12.87
N ALA A 130 7.60 -15.31 -14.20
CA ALA A 130 8.18 -14.24 -15.02
C ALA A 130 7.40 -12.93 -14.89
N GLY A 131 6.07 -12.98 -14.91
CA GLY A 131 5.19 -11.84 -14.71
C GLY A 131 5.37 -11.20 -13.32
N THR A 132 5.53 -12.01 -12.27
CA THR A 132 5.74 -11.55 -10.90
C THR A 132 7.04 -10.73 -10.76
N LYS A 133 8.11 -11.09 -11.49
CA LYS A 133 9.35 -10.28 -11.48
C LYS A 133 9.10 -8.86 -12.01
N LEU A 134 8.37 -8.74 -13.12
CA LEU A 134 7.98 -7.44 -13.68
C LEU A 134 7.02 -6.69 -12.75
N MET A 135 6.07 -7.40 -12.14
CA MET A 135 5.16 -6.83 -11.15
C MET A 135 5.93 -6.25 -9.97
N ASN A 136 6.90 -6.98 -9.42
CA ASN A 136 7.71 -6.52 -8.29
C ASN A 136 8.48 -5.23 -8.61
N PHE A 137 9.14 -5.17 -9.77
CA PHE A 137 9.90 -3.97 -10.17
C PHE A 137 8.99 -2.74 -10.34
N ASN A 138 7.83 -2.90 -11.00
CA ASN A 138 6.92 -1.79 -11.25
C ASN A 138 6.08 -1.41 -10.01
N ALA A 139 5.74 -2.37 -9.15
CA ALA A 139 5.14 -2.10 -7.84
C ALA A 139 6.11 -1.33 -6.96
N GLY A 140 7.36 -1.76 -6.94
CA GLY A 140 8.49 -1.06 -6.34
C GLY A 140 8.57 0.40 -6.78
N GLY A 141 8.61 0.61 -8.10
CA GLY A 141 8.63 1.95 -8.69
C GLY A 141 7.42 2.78 -8.27
N HIS A 142 6.21 2.24 -8.34
CA HIS A 142 5.01 2.97 -7.96
C HIS A 142 4.98 3.34 -6.46
N ILE A 143 5.23 2.38 -5.57
CA ILE A 143 5.14 2.57 -4.12
C ILE A 143 6.26 3.49 -3.63
N ASN A 144 7.50 3.28 -4.07
CA ASN A 144 8.64 4.11 -3.64
C ASN A 144 8.44 5.57 -4.07
N HIS A 145 7.99 5.83 -5.30
CA HIS A 145 7.74 7.20 -5.76
C HIS A 145 6.56 7.84 -5.04
N SER A 146 5.44 7.12 -4.86
CA SER A 146 4.30 7.63 -4.10
C SER A 146 4.71 8.04 -2.68
N PHE A 147 5.55 7.22 -2.03
CA PHE A 147 6.10 7.53 -0.72
C PHE A 147 7.07 8.73 -0.74
N PHE A 148 7.90 8.84 -1.79
CA PHE A 148 8.88 9.89 -2.00
C PHE A 148 8.22 11.26 -2.12
N TRP A 149 7.19 11.41 -2.94
CA TRP A 149 6.50 12.70 -3.14
C TRP A 149 5.95 13.29 -1.84
N GLU A 150 5.29 12.46 -1.04
CA GLU A 150 4.80 12.87 0.28
C GLU A 150 5.92 13.20 1.28
N GLY A 151 7.10 12.60 1.10
CA GLY A 151 8.28 12.81 1.93
C GLY A 151 8.99 14.13 1.66
N LEU A 152 8.58 14.88 0.63
CA LEU A 152 9.19 16.15 0.23
C LEU A 152 8.22 17.32 0.43
N THR A 153 8.78 18.53 0.48
CA THR A 153 8.05 19.78 0.62
C THR A 153 8.89 20.97 0.14
N ALA A 154 8.28 22.12 -0.09
CA ALA A 154 9.02 23.33 -0.43
C ALA A 154 10.02 23.72 0.67
N VAL A 155 11.14 24.37 0.30
CA VAL A 155 12.22 24.70 1.25
C VAL A 155 11.72 25.51 2.46
N LYS A 156 10.81 26.46 2.23
CA LYS A 156 10.21 27.29 3.29
C LYS A 156 9.36 26.48 4.29
N ASP A 157 8.85 25.33 3.86
CA ASP A 157 7.98 24.44 4.63
C ASP A 157 8.76 23.24 5.20
N SER A 158 10.05 23.12 4.84
CA SER A 158 10.98 22.17 5.44
C SER A 158 11.30 22.64 6.86
N GLY A 159 10.55 22.11 7.83
CA GLY A 159 10.77 22.38 9.25
C GLY A 159 11.88 21.53 9.85
N GLU A 160 11.69 21.15 11.11
CA GLU A 160 12.56 20.23 11.85
C GLU A 160 11.76 19.01 12.32
N PRO A 161 12.41 17.88 12.65
CA PRO A 161 11.74 16.75 13.29
C PRO A 161 11.00 17.20 14.56
N ASN A 162 9.81 16.66 14.80
CA ASN A 162 9.13 16.87 16.07
C ASN A 162 9.96 16.34 17.25
N SER A 163 9.59 16.72 18.48
CA SER A 163 10.36 16.40 19.69
C SER A 163 10.60 14.89 19.87
N GLU A 164 9.60 14.05 19.57
CA GLU A 164 9.73 12.60 19.66
C GLU A 164 10.71 12.01 18.65
N LEU A 165 10.58 12.38 17.37
CA LEU A 165 11.49 11.91 16.32
C LEU A 165 12.91 12.44 16.57
N MET A 166 13.05 13.71 16.97
CA MET A 166 14.34 14.32 17.32
C MET A 166 15.01 13.56 18.48
N ALA A 167 14.27 13.19 19.52
CA ALA A 167 14.81 12.41 20.63
C ALA A 167 15.28 11.02 20.19
N ALA A 168 14.53 10.35 19.31
CA ALA A 168 14.93 9.06 18.74
C ALA A 168 16.19 9.18 17.87
N ILE A 169 16.26 10.22 17.03
CA ILE A 169 17.44 10.51 16.21
C ILE A 169 18.68 10.73 17.09
N LYS A 170 18.57 11.54 18.15
CA LYS A 170 19.68 11.78 19.09
C LYS A 170 20.11 10.50 19.79
N LYS A 171 19.16 9.67 20.22
CA LYS A 171 19.44 8.37 20.84
C LYS A 171 20.19 7.42 19.90
N ASP A 172 19.74 7.30 18.66
CA ASP A 172 20.22 6.24 17.76
C ASP A 172 21.44 6.67 16.91
N PHE A 173 21.62 7.98 16.68
CA PHE A 173 22.66 8.53 15.81
C PHE A 173 23.53 9.61 16.47
N GLY A 174 23.17 10.09 17.67
CA GLY A 174 23.86 11.18 18.37
C GLY A 174 23.31 12.57 18.04
N SER A 175 23.14 12.87 16.74
CA SER A 175 22.55 14.14 16.28
C SER A 175 21.80 13.96 14.95
N LEU A 176 21.03 14.99 14.57
CA LEU A 176 20.36 15.03 13.27
C LEU A 176 21.36 15.07 12.12
N GLU A 177 22.43 15.86 12.30
CA GLU A 177 23.52 16.02 11.34
C GLU A 177 24.22 14.68 11.12
N ALA A 178 24.56 13.95 12.19
CA ALA A 178 25.19 12.64 12.10
C ALA A 178 24.30 11.62 11.39
N MET A 179 22.97 11.67 11.60
CA MET A 179 22.03 10.84 10.86
C MET A 179 22.02 11.18 9.37
N LYS A 180 21.89 12.47 9.03
CA LYS A 180 21.90 12.98 7.65
C LYS A 180 23.19 12.58 6.92
N GLU A 181 24.34 12.75 7.55
CA GLU A 181 25.65 12.37 7.00
C GLU A 181 25.74 10.87 6.72
N ARG A 182 25.38 10.03 7.70
CA ARG A 182 25.42 8.56 7.55
C ARG A 182 24.49 8.07 6.45
N LEU A 183 23.26 8.59 6.38
CA LEU A 183 22.32 8.21 5.33
C LEU A 183 22.82 8.70 3.96
N SER A 184 23.31 9.93 3.89
CA SER A 184 23.83 10.50 2.64
C SER A 184 25.01 9.67 2.11
N ALA A 185 25.98 9.34 2.96
CA ALA A 185 27.12 8.51 2.58
C ALA A 185 26.70 7.14 2.05
N LYS A 186 25.76 6.46 2.74
CA LYS A 186 25.21 5.17 2.30
C LYS A 186 24.47 5.26 0.97
N THR A 187 23.69 6.33 0.77
CA THR A 187 22.88 6.55 -0.43
C THR A 187 23.76 6.86 -1.64
N ILE A 188 24.78 7.72 -1.46
CA ILE A 188 25.75 8.05 -2.51
C ILE A 188 26.48 6.80 -3.01
N ALA A 189 26.87 5.92 -2.08
CA ALA A 189 27.65 4.71 -2.36
C ALA A 189 26.87 3.58 -3.05
N ILE A 190 25.57 3.73 -3.32
CA ILE A 190 24.78 2.75 -4.06
C ILE A 190 25.39 2.56 -5.46
N GLN A 191 25.79 1.34 -5.79
CA GLN A 191 26.29 1.00 -7.11
C GLN A 191 25.11 0.83 -8.08
N GLY A 192 25.03 1.72 -9.07
CA GLY A 192 23.90 1.79 -9.99
C GLY A 192 22.72 2.58 -9.41
N SER A 193 21.50 2.11 -9.69
CA SER A 193 20.27 2.76 -9.26
C SER A 193 19.77 2.22 -7.91
N GLY A 194 19.07 3.05 -7.16
CA GLY A 194 18.45 2.61 -5.91
C GLY A 194 17.97 3.75 -5.03
N TRP A 195 17.73 3.41 -3.77
CA TRP A 195 17.08 4.26 -2.79
C TRP A 195 17.80 4.18 -1.44
N GLY A 196 18.02 5.33 -0.81
CA GLY A 196 18.41 5.42 0.59
C GLY A 196 17.19 5.60 1.48
N TRP A 197 17.20 4.99 2.66
CA TRP A 197 16.05 4.97 3.59
C TRP A 197 16.45 5.31 5.03
N LEU A 198 15.67 6.22 5.64
CA LEU A 198 15.50 6.27 7.09
C LEU A 198 14.25 5.47 7.44
N ALA A 199 14.37 4.57 8.41
CA ALA A 199 13.33 3.62 8.75
C ALA A 199 13.25 3.35 10.25
N TYR A 200 12.15 2.72 10.67
CA TYR A 200 11.95 2.24 12.03
C TYR A 200 12.00 0.72 12.08
N ASP A 201 12.81 0.19 12.98
CA ASP A 201 12.83 -1.21 13.35
C ASP A 201 11.93 -1.41 14.56
N LYS A 202 10.81 -2.10 14.35
CA LYS A 202 9.80 -2.34 15.40
C LYS A 202 10.25 -3.37 16.44
N GLU A 203 11.12 -4.31 16.07
CA GLU A 203 11.63 -5.33 16.97
C GLU A 203 12.69 -4.74 17.92
N MET A 204 13.66 -4.01 17.37
CA MET A 204 14.71 -3.35 18.16
C MET A 204 14.27 -2.01 18.75
N LYS A 205 13.09 -1.51 18.36
CA LYS A 205 12.51 -0.23 18.79
C LYS A 205 13.45 0.95 18.59
N ARG A 206 14.09 1.02 17.42
CA ARG A 206 15.09 2.05 17.07
C ARG A 206 14.99 2.46 15.61
N LEU A 207 15.54 3.62 15.30
CA LEU A 207 15.75 4.06 13.92
C LEU A 207 16.92 3.28 13.29
N GLN A 208 16.75 2.98 12.00
CA GLN A 208 17.74 2.31 11.16
C GLN A 208 17.90 3.04 9.82
N LEU A 209 19.07 2.87 9.21
CA LEU A 209 19.40 3.37 7.88
C LEU A 209 19.64 2.19 6.96
N ALA A 210 18.98 2.17 5.80
CA ALA A 210 19.09 1.09 4.82
C ALA A 210 19.22 1.65 3.40
N CYS A 211 19.65 0.79 2.48
CA CYS A 211 19.61 1.07 1.05
C CYS A 211 18.96 -0.10 0.32
N CYS A 212 18.19 0.19 -0.72
CA CYS A 212 17.58 -0.81 -1.59
C CYS A 212 18.04 -0.55 -3.03
N PRO A 213 18.58 -1.56 -3.73
CA PRO A 213 18.94 -1.41 -5.14
C PRO A 213 17.67 -1.32 -6.00
N ASN A 214 17.80 -0.75 -7.19
CA ASN A 214 16.75 -0.68 -8.19
C ASN A 214 15.43 -0.11 -7.63
N GLN A 215 14.33 -0.85 -7.74
CA GLN A 215 13.02 -0.48 -7.23
C GLN A 215 12.60 -1.36 -6.04
N ASP A 216 13.55 -2.02 -5.39
CA ASP A 216 13.22 -2.92 -4.29
C ASP A 216 12.53 -2.15 -3.16
N LEU A 217 11.48 -2.75 -2.60
CA LEU A 217 10.72 -2.19 -1.50
C LEU A 217 11.45 -2.44 -0.18
N LEU A 218 11.54 -1.42 0.67
CA LEU A 218 12.24 -1.54 1.95
C LEU A 218 11.63 -2.61 2.88
N GLU A 219 10.34 -2.48 3.19
CA GLU A 219 9.68 -3.28 4.23
C GLU A 219 9.63 -4.77 3.88
N PRO A 220 9.23 -5.21 2.67
CA PRO A 220 9.26 -6.63 2.30
C PRO A 220 10.67 -7.23 2.25
N THR A 221 11.70 -6.42 1.97
CA THR A 221 13.09 -6.90 1.85
C THR A 221 13.81 -6.95 3.19
N THR A 222 13.48 -6.05 4.13
CA THR A 222 14.26 -5.84 5.36
C THR A 222 13.46 -5.95 6.66
N GLY A 223 12.12 -5.91 6.58
CA GLY A 223 11.24 -5.79 7.74
C GLY A 223 11.20 -4.38 8.35
N LEU A 224 11.96 -3.41 7.81
CA LEU A 224 12.00 -2.04 8.32
C LEU A 224 10.84 -1.21 7.80
N ILE A 225 10.20 -0.45 8.69
CA ILE A 225 9.07 0.43 8.33
C ILE A 225 9.62 1.76 7.80
N PRO A 226 9.30 2.16 6.55
CA PRO A 226 9.89 3.35 5.94
C PRO A 226 9.39 4.66 6.55
N LEU A 227 10.30 5.61 6.80
CA LEU A 227 9.97 6.96 7.31
C LEU A 227 10.30 8.07 6.31
N PHE A 228 11.46 7.98 5.65
CA PHE A 228 11.92 8.90 4.61
C PHE A 228 12.79 8.14 3.59
N CYS A 229 12.79 8.58 2.34
CA CYS A 229 13.62 8.01 1.29
C CYS A 229 14.27 9.07 0.39
N ILE A 230 15.35 8.66 -0.28
CA ILE A 230 16.07 9.46 -1.27
C ILE A 230 16.23 8.61 -2.53
N ASP A 231 15.63 9.05 -3.64
CA ASP A 231 15.80 8.42 -4.97
C ASP A 231 17.18 8.81 -5.54
N VAL A 232 18.05 7.84 -5.82
CA VAL A 232 19.33 8.08 -6.52
C VAL A 232 19.44 7.32 -7.84
N TRP A 233 18.30 6.99 -8.45
CA TRP A 233 18.27 6.79 -9.89
C TRP A 233 18.71 8.08 -10.60
N GLU A 234 19.48 7.95 -11.68
CA GLU A 234 20.01 9.13 -12.38
C GLU A 234 18.91 10.08 -12.86
N HIS A 235 17.72 9.57 -13.23
CA HIS A 235 16.59 10.41 -13.63
C HIS A 235 16.15 11.40 -12.53
N ALA A 236 16.46 11.14 -11.26
CA ALA A 236 16.06 11.99 -10.13
C ALA A 236 16.89 13.27 -10.01
N TYR A 237 18.07 13.33 -10.64
CA TYR A 237 18.99 14.45 -10.46
C TYR A 237 19.80 14.86 -11.69
N TYR A 238 19.95 13.99 -12.69
CA TYR A 238 20.95 14.17 -13.74
C TYR A 238 20.75 15.43 -14.59
N LEU A 239 19.50 15.86 -14.82
CA LEU A 239 19.24 17.08 -15.60
C LEU A 239 19.87 18.32 -14.95
N GLN A 240 19.88 18.40 -13.62
CA GLN A 240 20.36 19.54 -12.84
C GLN A 240 21.79 19.33 -12.27
N TYR A 241 22.09 18.16 -11.72
CA TYR A 241 23.34 17.86 -11.01
C TYR A 241 24.35 17.06 -11.84
N LYS A 242 23.96 16.61 -13.05
CA LYS A 242 24.78 15.75 -13.92
C LYS A 242 25.28 14.53 -13.15
N ASN A 243 26.58 14.24 -13.22
CA ASN A 243 27.22 13.12 -12.51
C ASN A 243 27.49 13.41 -11.02
N ILE A 244 27.18 14.59 -10.49
CA ILE A 244 27.50 14.97 -9.11
C ILE A 244 26.35 14.57 -8.16
N ARG A 245 26.10 13.26 -8.07
CA ARG A 245 25.14 12.66 -7.12
C ARG A 245 25.30 13.18 -5.67
N PRO A 246 26.52 13.36 -5.12
CA PRO A 246 26.70 13.87 -3.76
C PRO A 246 26.04 15.23 -3.51
N ASP A 247 26.07 16.13 -4.49
CA ASP A 247 25.50 17.48 -4.35
C ASP A 247 23.97 17.43 -4.29
N PHE A 248 23.36 16.57 -5.10
CA PHE A 248 21.92 16.30 -5.03
C PHE A 248 21.52 15.74 -3.66
N VAL A 249 22.18 14.66 -3.21
CA VAL A 249 21.86 14.01 -1.94
C VAL A 249 22.03 14.97 -0.76
N LYS A 250 23.05 15.84 -0.79
CA LYS A 250 23.24 16.89 0.20
C LYS A 250 22.11 17.93 0.16
N ALA A 251 21.62 18.29 -1.03
CA ALA A 251 20.59 19.30 -1.21
C ALA A 251 19.18 18.82 -0.80
N VAL A 252 18.85 17.54 -1.01
CA VAL A 252 17.54 16.94 -0.69
C VAL A 252 17.09 17.19 0.75
N TRP A 253 18.04 17.28 1.70
CA TRP A 253 17.70 17.57 3.10
C TRP A 253 17.02 18.92 3.34
N LYS A 254 17.14 19.87 2.40
CA LYS A 254 16.47 21.19 2.45
C LYS A 254 14.99 21.13 2.08
N ILE A 255 14.53 20.02 1.51
CA ILE A 255 13.14 19.81 1.08
C ILE A 255 12.52 18.59 1.76
N ALA A 256 13.15 18.07 2.83
CA ALA A 256 12.61 16.95 3.58
C ALA A 256 11.38 17.39 4.38
N ASN A 257 10.25 16.69 4.19
CA ASN A 257 9.01 17.00 4.88
C ASN A 257 9.01 16.40 6.30
N TRP A 258 9.71 17.05 7.22
CA TRP A 258 9.86 16.57 8.60
C TRP A 258 8.54 16.38 9.34
N LYS A 259 7.50 17.12 8.97
CA LYS A 259 6.15 16.90 9.50
C LYS A 259 5.64 15.50 9.14
N ILE A 260 5.66 15.14 7.85
CA ILE A 260 5.22 13.82 7.39
C ILE A 260 6.13 12.70 7.92
N ILE A 261 7.44 12.92 7.96
CA ILE A 261 8.40 11.95 8.49
C ILE A 261 8.14 11.69 9.98
N SER A 262 7.89 12.74 10.77
CA SER A 262 7.47 12.62 12.16
C SER A 262 6.14 11.89 12.31
N ASP A 263 5.13 12.22 11.49
CA ASP A 263 3.83 11.55 11.54
C ASP A 263 3.95 10.05 11.22
N ARG A 264 4.80 9.68 10.24
CA ARG A 264 5.14 8.28 9.92
C ARG A 264 5.82 7.58 11.09
N TYR A 265 6.75 8.25 11.78
CA TYR A 265 7.43 7.69 12.95
C TYR A 265 6.45 7.39 14.10
N ILE A 266 5.54 8.33 14.41
CA ILE A 266 4.51 8.12 15.44
C ILE A 266 3.60 6.94 15.10
N LYS A 267 3.23 6.78 13.82
CA LYS A 267 2.42 5.65 13.35
C LYS A 267 3.20 4.33 13.46
N ALA A 268 4.46 4.29 13.05
CA ALA A 268 5.30 3.08 13.04
C ALA A 268 5.56 2.50 14.44
N LYS A 269 5.55 3.36 15.49
CA LYS A 269 5.72 2.95 16.89
C LYS A 269 4.52 2.22 17.50
N ARG A 270 3.32 2.40 16.92
CA ARG A 270 2.08 1.78 17.41
C ARG A 270 2.04 0.32 16.96
#